data_AF-A0A2V8IFD1-F1
#
_entry.id   AF-A0A2V8IFD1-F1
#
_cell.length_a   1.000
_cell.length_b   1.000
_cell.length_c   1.000
_cell.angle_alpha   90.00
_cell.angle_beta   90.00
_cell.angle_gamma   90.00
#
_symmetry.space_group_name_H-M   'P 1'
#
loop_
_entity.id
_entity.type
_entity.pdbx_description
1 polymer ?
#
loop_
_entity_poly.entity_id
_entity_poly.type
_entity_poly.pdbx_seq_one_letter_code
_entity_poly.pdbx_strand_id
1 'polypeptide(L)'
;MLLAFGVMVLIPLALLAIGLRQEMTRRLSEEYQVRVDRVVEVIREDLHRESTGISQRIGSLKSALLNDNRFRLAAVAGVESERNYLLDYAGEAMRLTGLSMLQIQDSDGRIISSGHFRNEHGRLEPALAAALADARSGPVLLTTRTPAGDFLSLARSESFRIGGRTFTLVGGVAVDKAFLARLARDRAITVSLLYLGGGLSSDPAEETASTETGHADAAVGAFQVPVIRTGAETPLEVVQARLQVTQSLAPLRTLQRRVDSWFLITAVGTGVTALLLALWQSSRISRPLAALAQSGCALRRGRD
;
A
#
# COMPACT_ATOMS: atom_id res chain seq x y z
N MET A 1 -20.22 -13.87 -52.56
CA MET A 1 -20.99 -14.82 -51.72
C MET A 1 -20.13 -15.44 -50.62
N LEU A 2 -18.98 -16.07 -50.91
CA LEU A 2 -18.09 -16.67 -49.89
C LEU A 2 -17.55 -15.68 -48.83
N LEU A 3 -17.17 -14.46 -49.23
CA LEU A 3 -16.71 -13.43 -48.30
C LEU A 3 -17.81 -12.97 -47.32
N ALA A 4 -19.06 -12.90 -47.77
CA ALA A 4 -20.19 -12.49 -46.92
C ALA A 4 -20.51 -13.54 -45.86
N PHE A 5 -20.40 -14.82 -46.20
CA PHE A 5 -20.66 -15.92 -45.26
C PHE A 5 -19.57 -16.03 -44.18
N GLY A 6 -18.29 -15.85 -44.56
CA GLY A 6 -17.18 -15.83 -43.61
C GLY A 6 -17.29 -14.67 -42.60
N VAL A 7 -17.65 -13.48 -43.07
CA VAL A 7 -17.88 -12.31 -42.20
C VAL A 7 -19.07 -12.53 -41.26
N MET A 8 -20.13 -13.18 -41.72
CA MET A 8 -21.33 -13.46 -40.92
C MET A 8 -21.09 -14.44 -39.76
N VAL A 9 -20.10 -15.34 -39.87
CA VAL A 9 -19.69 -16.26 -38.79
C VAL A 9 -18.65 -15.63 -37.85
N LEU A 10 -17.77 -14.77 -38.38
CA LEU A 10 -16.72 -14.13 -37.59
C LEU A 10 -17.26 -13.05 -36.65
N ILE A 11 -18.31 -12.32 -37.05
CA ILE A 11 -18.87 -11.23 -36.24
C ILE A 11 -19.45 -11.73 -34.90
N PRO A 12 -20.33 -12.75 -34.83
CA PRO A 12 -20.85 -13.27 -33.58
C PRO A 12 -19.76 -13.84 -32.66
N LEU A 13 -18.75 -14.49 -33.25
CA LEU A 13 -17.62 -15.06 -32.51
C LEU A 13 -16.77 -13.95 -31.88
N ALA A 14 -16.52 -12.87 -32.62
CA ALA A 14 -15.80 -11.69 -32.12
C ALA A 14 -16.59 -10.97 -31.01
N LEU A 15 -17.90 -10.80 -31.18
CA LEU A 15 -18.77 -10.19 -30.17
C LEU A 15 -18.83 -11.02 -28.88
N LEU A 16 -18.94 -12.35 -29.00
CA LEU A 16 -18.89 -13.26 -27.86
C LEU A 16 -17.54 -13.16 -27.13
N ALA A 17 -16.44 -13.14 -27.88
CA ALA A 17 -15.10 -13.02 -27.30
C ALA A 17 -14.90 -11.69 -26.55
N ILE A 18 -15.38 -10.57 -27.13
CA ILE A 18 -15.32 -9.25 -26.47
C ILE A 18 -16.21 -9.23 -25.22
N GLY A 19 -17.42 -9.79 -25.28
CA GLY A 19 -18.35 -9.85 -24.14
C GLY A 19 -17.81 -10.70 -22.99
N LEU A 20 -17.30 -11.91 -23.28
CA LEU A 20 -16.66 -12.77 -22.28
C LEU A 20 -15.46 -12.08 -21.63
N ARG A 21 -14.67 -11.35 -22.43
CA ARG A 21 -13.50 -10.60 -21.95
C ARG A 21 -13.89 -9.48 -21.01
N GLN A 22 -14.91 -8.69 -21.35
CA GLN A 22 -15.37 -7.60 -20.50
C GLN A 22 -15.91 -8.12 -19.17
N GLU A 23 -16.70 -9.20 -19.21
CA GLU A 23 -17.27 -9.81 -18.00
C GLU A 23 -16.20 -10.44 -17.11
N MET A 24 -15.24 -11.19 -17.69
CA MET A 24 -14.12 -11.75 -16.93
C MET A 24 -13.24 -10.67 -16.31
N THR A 25 -12.91 -9.61 -17.07
CA THR A 25 -12.08 -8.51 -16.55
C THR A 25 -12.79 -7.80 -15.40
N ARG A 26 -14.10 -7.59 -15.53
CA ARG A 26 -14.92 -6.98 -14.49
C ARG A 26 -14.99 -7.84 -13.23
N ARG A 27 -15.38 -9.11 -13.34
CA ARG A 27 -15.46 -10.02 -12.18
C ARG A 27 -14.13 -10.18 -11.46
N LEU A 28 -13.04 -10.30 -12.22
CA LEU A 28 -11.70 -10.37 -11.64
C LEU A 28 -11.34 -9.05 -10.95
N SER A 29 -11.61 -7.89 -11.55
CA SER A 29 -11.35 -6.60 -10.88
C SER A 29 -12.13 -6.44 -9.57
N GLU A 30 -13.38 -6.88 -9.53
CA GLU A 30 -14.22 -6.85 -8.32
C GLU A 30 -13.66 -7.80 -7.24
N GLU A 31 -13.29 -9.04 -7.60
CA GLU A 31 -12.71 -10.01 -6.66
C GLU A 31 -11.36 -9.56 -6.09
N TYR A 32 -10.50 -8.98 -6.93
CA TYR A 32 -9.22 -8.43 -6.49
C TYR A 32 -9.39 -7.19 -5.62
N GLN A 33 -10.36 -6.33 -5.89
CA GLN A 33 -10.66 -5.18 -5.03
C GLN A 33 -11.09 -5.66 -3.63
N VAL A 34 -11.99 -6.63 -3.55
CA VAL A 34 -12.40 -7.24 -2.27
C VAL A 34 -11.20 -7.85 -1.52
N ARG A 35 -10.27 -8.48 -2.25
CA ARG A 35 -9.04 -9.01 -1.65
C ARG A 35 -8.13 -7.91 -1.11
N VAL A 36 -7.92 -6.84 -1.87
CA VAL A 36 -7.11 -5.69 -1.45
C VAL A 36 -7.75 -4.99 -0.26
N ASP A 37 -9.07 -4.81 -0.24
CA ASP A 37 -9.78 -4.21 0.89
C ASP A 37 -9.58 -5.04 2.17
N ARG A 38 -9.63 -6.38 2.08
CA ARG A 38 -9.30 -7.27 3.20
C ARG A 38 -7.85 -7.10 3.67
N VAL A 39 -6.90 -6.99 2.74
CA VAL A 39 -5.49 -6.74 3.08
C VAL A 39 -5.33 -5.39 3.77
N VAL A 40 -6.01 -4.34 3.29
CA VAL A 40 -6.02 -3.02 3.92
C VAL A 40 -6.56 -3.10 5.35
N GLU A 41 -7.65 -3.83 5.59
CA GLU A 41 -8.18 -4.00 6.94
C GLU A 41 -7.21 -4.77 7.86
N VAL A 42 -6.54 -5.80 7.36
CA VAL A 42 -5.51 -6.52 8.12
C VAL A 42 -4.33 -5.60 8.46
N ILE A 43 -3.87 -4.79 7.50
CA ILE A 43 -2.81 -3.81 7.71
C ILE A 43 -3.22 -2.74 8.73
N ARG A 44 -4.46 -2.25 8.66
CA ARG A 44 -5.01 -1.31 9.63
C ARG A 44 -5.01 -1.92 11.03
N GLU A 45 -5.51 -3.13 11.17
CA GLU A 45 -5.55 -3.87 12.43
C GLU A 45 -4.14 -4.13 12.99
N ASP A 46 -3.17 -4.48 12.14
CA ASP A 46 -1.78 -4.63 12.53
C ASP A 46 -1.16 -3.32 13.04
N LEU A 47 -1.47 -2.20 12.38
CA LEU A 47 -1.02 -0.88 12.80
C LEU A 47 -1.65 -0.50 14.16
N HIS A 48 -2.92 -0.80 14.38
CA HIS A 48 -3.59 -0.63 15.68
C HIS A 48 -2.96 -1.50 16.77
N ARG A 49 -2.62 -2.75 16.45
CA ARG A 49 -1.96 -3.67 17.37
C ARG A 49 -0.58 -3.15 17.79
N GLU A 50 0.23 -2.71 16.83
CA GLU A 50 1.53 -2.11 17.13
C GLU A 50 1.36 -0.88 18.03
N SER A 51 0.41 0.00 17.70
CA SER A 51 0.15 1.19 18.48
C SER A 51 -0.33 0.91 19.91
N THR A 52 -1.07 -0.18 20.10
CA THR A 52 -1.46 -0.68 21.42
C THR A 52 -0.25 -1.21 22.18
N GLY A 53 0.65 -1.95 21.51
CA GLY A 53 1.92 -2.41 22.08
C GLY A 53 2.80 -1.26 22.57
N ILE A 54 2.87 -0.15 21.82
CA ILE A 54 3.58 1.07 22.26
C ILE A 54 2.93 1.65 23.52
N SER A 55 1.60 1.72 23.56
CA SER A 55 0.87 2.22 24.73
C SER A 55 1.15 1.37 25.98
N GLN A 56 1.24 0.04 25.83
CA GLN A 56 1.60 -0.87 26.94
C GLN A 56 3.05 -0.65 27.44
N ARG A 57 4.00 -0.42 26.52
CA ARG A 57 5.39 -0.08 26.89
C ARG A 57 5.47 1.24 27.65
N ILE A 58 4.75 2.26 27.19
CA ILE A 58 4.63 3.56 27.89
C ILE A 58 3.97 3.39 29.26
N GLY A 59 2.89 2.60 29.37
CA GLY A 59 2.21 2.33 30.65
C GLY A 59 3.11 1.59 31.65
N SER A 60 4.00 0.73 31.16
CA SER A 60 5.01 0.06 31.99
C SER A 60 6.05 1.07 32.50
N LEU A 61 6.53 1.98 31.64
CA LEU A 61 7.45 3.07 32.04
C LEU A 61 6.81 4.02 33.04
N LYS A 62 5.54 4.41 32.82
CA LYS A 62 4.77 5.21 33.77
C LYS A 62 4.74 4.54 35.14
N SER A 63 4.45 3.24 35.19
CA SER A 63 4.38 2.49 36.46
C SER A 63 5.74 2.46 37.18
N ALA A 64 6.84 2.36 36.42
CA ALA A 64 8.19 2.46 36.98
C ALA A 64 8.48 3.88 37.52
N LEU A 65 8.16 4.92 36.76
CA LEU A 65 8.36 6.33 37.13
C LEU A 65 7.60 6.72 38.40
N LEU A 66 6.37 6.24 38.57
CA LEU A 66 5.57 6.52 39.76
C LEU A 66 6.25 6.00 41.06
N ASN A 67 7.08 4.98 40.95
CA ASN A 67 7.82 4.39 42.06
C ASN A 67 9.30 4.83 42.12
N ASP A 68 9.71 5.76 41.25
CA ASP A 68 11.09 6.21 41.17
C ASP A 68 11.34 7.45 42.04
N ASN A 69 12.03 7.24 43.16
CA ASN A 69 12.39 8.31 44.09
C ASN A 69 13.38 9.30 43.49
N ARG A 70 14.32 8.87 42.64
CA ARG A 70 15.30 9.77 42.02
C ARG A 70 14.63 10.67 41.00
N PHE A 71 13.71 10.11 40.21
CA PHE A 71 12.89 10.91 39.32
C PHE A 71 12.09 11.96 40.08
N ARG A 72 11.46 11.58 41.20
CA ARG A 72 10.72 12.53 42.04
C ARG A 72 11.61 13.64 42.62
N LEU A 73 12.80 13.31 43.10
CA LEU A 73 13.77 14.30 43.60
C LEU A 73 14.23 15.26 42.50
N ALA A 74 14.53 14.75 41.30
CA ALA A 74 14.98 15.57 40.18
C ALA A 74 13.84 16.43 39.60
N ALA A 75 12.74 15.80 39.21
CA ALA A 75 11.68 16.42 38.42
C ALA A 75 10.70 17.24 39.26
N VAL A 76 10.45 16.85 40.53
CA VAL A 76 9.51 17.57 41.40
C VAL A 76 10.23 18.51 42.35
N ALA A 77 11.21 18.01 43.10
CA ALA A 77 11.93 18.81 44.11
C ALA A 77 13.07 19.66 43.52
N GLY A 78 13.48 19.43 42.26
CA GLY A 78 14.50 20.23 41.58
C GLY A 78 15.91 20.04 42.15
N VAL A 79 16.21 18.85 42.70
CA VAL A 79 17.52 18.57 43.30
C VAL A 79 18.59 18.50 42.20
N GLU A 80 19.55 19.44 42.21
CA GLU A 80 20.57 19.56 41.15
C GLU A 80 21.43 18.30 40.98
N SER A 81 21.72 17.57 42.07
CA SER A 81 22.51 16.34 42.00
C SER A 81 21.84 15.22 41.19
N GLU A 82 20.51 15.26 41.03
CA GLU A 82 19.74 14.28 40.26
C GLU A 82 19.38 14.78 38.85
N ARG A 83 19.84 15.98 38.46
CA ARG A 83 19.52 16.58 37.17
C ARG A 83 20.01 15.73 36.00
N ASN A 84 21.23 15.19 36.07
CA ASN A 84 21.77 14.33 35.03
C ASN A 84 20.95 13.05 34.85
N TYR A 85 20.50 12.46 35.97
CA TYR A 85 19.60 11.30 35.94
C TYR A 85 18.30 11.62 35.18
N LEU A 86 17.69 12.79 35.44
CA LEU A 86 16.48 13.20 34.71
C LEU A 86 16.75 13.42 33.21
N LEU A 87 17.84 14.10 32.87
CA LEU A 87 18.20 14.39 31.47
C LEU A 87 18.38 13.11 30.65
N ASP A 88 19.04 12.11 31.23
CA ASP A 88 19.43 10.90 30.50
C ASP A 88 18.36 9.79 30.60
N TYR A 89 17.39 9.92 31.51
CA TYR A 89 16.33 8.93 31.77
C TYR A 89 15.68 8.38 30.50
N ALA A 90 15.17 9.24 29.62
CA ALA A 90 14.46 8.80 28.43
C ALA A 90 15.37 8.01 27.47
N GLY A 91 16.67 8.34 27.42
CA GLY A 91 17.64 7.62 26.60
C GLY A 91 17.91 6.21 27.15
N GLU A 92 17.97 6.05 28.47
CA GLU A 92 18.12 4.73 29.10
C GLU A 92 16.85 3.88 28.96
N ALA A 93 15.69 4.49 29.22
CA ALA A 93 14.39 3.84 29.12
C ALA A 93 14.08 3.35 27.69
N MET A 94 14.49 4.09 26.65
CA MET A 94 14.34 3.66 25.25
C MET A 94 15.06 2.35 24.97
N ARG A 95 16.31 2.21 25.44
CA ARG A 95 17.11 0.99 25.22
C ARG A 95 16.46 -0.24 25.87
N LEU A 96 15.82 -0.06 27.03
CA LEU A 96 15.16 -1.14 27.76
C LEU A 96 13.78 -1.52 27.19
N THR A 97 13.09 -0.57 26.58
CA THR A 97 11.71 -0.77 26.08
C THR A 97 11.64 -1.03 24.58
N GLY A 98 12.74 -0.86 23.85
CA GLY A 98 12.76 -0.98 22.39
C GLY A 98 11.96 0.13 21.69
N LEU A 99 11.73 1.26 22.36
CA LEU A 99 11.16 2.45 21.73
C LEU A 99 12.25 3.15 20.92
N SER A 100 11.89 3.66 19.73
CA SER A 100 12.78 4.46 18.88
C SER A 100 12.70 5.95 19.21
N MET A 101 11.63 6.36 19.88
CA MET A 101 11.38 7.72 20.33
C MET A 101 10.78 7.68 21.73
N LEU A 102 11.31 8.52 22.63
CA LEU A 102 10.75 8.77 23.94
C LEU A 102 11.12 10.18 24.38
N GLN A 103 10.15 10.89 24.92
CA GLN A 103 10.34 12.15 25.63
C GLN A 103 9.38 12.25 26.81
N ILE A 104 9.81 12.96 27.83
CA ILE A 104 9.01 13.31 28.99
C ILE A 104 8.83 14.82 28.97
N GLN A 105 7.57 15.25 29.07
CA GLN A 105 7.18 16.66 29.11
C GLN A 105 6.59 17.01 30.47
N ASP A 106 6.78 18.24 30.91
CA ASP A 106 6.05 18.81 32.05
C ASP A 106 4.64 19.30 31.64
N SER A 107 3.95 19.99 32.55
CA SER A 107 2.59 20.49 32.32
C SER A 107 2.49 21.56 31.23
N ASP A 108 3.59 22.26 30.95
CA ASP A 108 3.63 23.32 29.93
C ASP A 108 4.02 22.75 28.56
N GLY A 109 4.21 21.42 28.46
CA GLY A 109 4.73 20.76 27.28
C GLY A 109 6.24 20.95 27.10
N ARG A 110 6.97 21.38 28.14
CA ARG A 110 8.43 21.49 28.06
C ARG A 110 9.06 20.11 28.17
N ILE A 111 9.93 19.77 27.23
CA ILE A 111 10.68 18.52 27.25
C ILE A 111 11.71 18.57 28.39
N ILE A 112 11.52 17.73 29.41
CA ILE A 112 12.44 17.60 30.55
C ILE A 112 13.45 16.46 30.36
N SER A 113 13.12 15.48 29.51
CA SER A 113 14.00 14.37 29.15
C SER A 113 13.67 13.92 27.72
N SER A 114 14.69 13.67 26.89
CA SER A 114 14.53 13.16 25.52
C SER A 114 15.58 12.10 25.22
N GLY A 115 15.12 10.92 24.80
CA GLY A 115 16.02 9.78 24.57
C GLY A 115 16.53 9.65 23.15
N HIS A 116 15.77 10.14 22.18
CA HIS A 116 16.11 10.05 20.76
C HIS A 116 17.01 11.21 20.32
N PHE A 117 16.88 12.37 20.98
CA PHE A 117 17.76 13.51 20.77
C PHE A 117 17.86 14.39 22.02
N ARG A 118 18.99 14.29 22.72
CA ARG A 118 19.21 14.99 23.99
C ARG A 118 19.07 16.52 23.90
N ASN A 119 19.39 17.12 22.75
CA ASN A 119 19.29 18.58 22.57
C ASN A 119 17.84 19.08 22.41
N GLU A 120 16.84 18.19 22.38
CA GLU A 120 15.43 18.56 22.52
C GLU A 120 15.07 19.02 23.94
N HIS A 121 15.94 18.76 24.93
CA HIS A 121 15.71 19.21 26.29
C HIS A 121 15.47 20.73 26.36
N GLY A 122 14.45 21.11 27.12
CA GLY A 122 14.04 22.50 27.34
C GLY A 122 13.13 23.06 26.24
N ARG A 123 12.97 22.38 25.10
CA ARG A 123 12.06 22.80 24.03
C ARG A 123 10.61 22.71 24.51
N LEU A 124 9.78 23.63 24.03
CA LEU A 124 8.35 23.72 24.35
C LEU A 124 7.51 23.14 23.20
N GLU A 125 6.66 22.17 23.52
CA GLU A 125 5.71 21.55 22.59
C GLU A 125 4.30 21.43 23.21
N PRO A 126 3.67 22.54 23.63
CA PRO A 126 2.42 22.53 24.41
C PRO A 126 1.25 21.85 23.69
N ALA A 127 1.22 21.89 22.35
CA ALA A 127 0.14 21.31 21.56
C ALA A 127 0.30 19.80 21.29
N LEU A 128 1.49 19.22 21.50
CA LEU A 128 1.76 17.84 21.08
C LEU A 128 0.98 16.82 21.91
N ALA A 129 0.98 16.98 23.22
CA ALA A 129 0.25 16.09 24.13
C ALA A 129 -1.25 16.10 23.83
N ALA A 130 -1.82 17.27 23.55
CA ALA A 130 -3.23 17.43 23.17
C ALA A 130 -3.53 16.77 21.82
N ALA A 131 -2.72 17.02 20.79
CA ALA A 131 -2.92 16.42 19.47
C ALA A 131 -2.85 14.88 19.49
N LEU A 132 -1.94 14.31 20.28
CA LEU A 132 -1.88 12.85 20.50
C LEU A 132 -3.04 12.34 21.36
N ALA A 133 -3.53 13.14 22.31
CA ALA A 133 -4.68 12.79 23.13
C ALA A 133 -5.99 12.76 22.33
N ASP A 134 -6.16 13.65 21.36
CA ASP A 134 -7.35 13.67 20.49
C ASP A 134 -7.41 12.44 19.59
N ALA A 135 -6.25 11.88 19.27
CA ALA A 135 -6.11 10.70 18.43
C ALA A 135 -5.94 9.38 19.21
N ARG A 136 -6.29 9.35 20.52
CA ARG A 136 -6.14 8.18 21.42
C ARG A 136 -6.64 6.85 20.84
N SER A 137 -7.66 6.88 20.01
CA SER A 137 -8.30 5.68 19.46
C SER A 137 -7.59 5.09 18.23
N GLY A 138 -6.66 5.82 17.60
CA GLY A 138 -6.11 5.47 16.28
C GLY A 138 -4.59 5.63 16.20
N PRO A 139 -3.91 4.90 15.30
CA PRO A 139 -2.48 5.08 15.08
C PRO A 139 -2.18 6.51 14.61
N VAL A 140 -1.10 7.10 15.13
CA VAL A 140 -0.68 8.46 14.78
C VAL A 140 0.79 8.46 14.44
N LEU A 141 1.13 9.07 13.32
CA LEU A 141 2.51 9.30 12.93
C LEU A 141 2.97 10.64 13.50
N LEU A 142 4.20 10.68 13.99
CA LEU A 142 4.85 11.88 14.50
C LEU A 142 6.20 12.02 13.79
N THR A 143 6.44 13.18 13.20
CA THR A 143 7.77 13.55 12.72
C THR A 143 8.66 13.83 13.93
N THR A 144 9.74 13.06 14.05
CA THR A 144 10.66 13.08 15.19
C THR A 144 12.03 13.52 14.71
N ARG A 145 12.59 14.55 15.36
CA ARG A 145 13.89 15.11 15.00
C ARG A 145 15.04 14.31 15.60
N THR A 146 16.10 14.11 14.83
CA THR A 146 17.37 13.56 15.35
C THR A 146 18.57 14.35 14.82
N PRO A 147 19.78 14.14 15.37
CA PRO A 147 20.99 14.74 14.82
C PRO A 147 21.24 14.40 13.34
N ALA A 148 20.77 13.23 12.87
CA ALA A 148 20.99 12.76 11.51
C ALA A 148 19.90 13.21 10.51
N GLY A 149 18.83 13.84 11.01
CA GLY A 149 17.64 14.19 10.25
C GLY A 149 16.35 13.74 10.93
N ASP A 150 15.22 14.12 10.36
CA ASP A 150 13.91 13.76 10.89
C ASP A 150 13.51 12.35 10.42
N PHE A 151 12.81 11.60 11.27
CA PHE A 151 12.19 10.31 10.90
C PHE A 151 10.73 10.28 11.35
N LEU A 152 9.92 9.41 10.74
CA LEU A 152 8.55 9.18 11.17
C LEU A 152 8.49 8.13 12.25
N SER A 153 7.70 8.38 13.29
CA SER A 153 7.43 7.42 14.36
C SER A 153 5.94 7.19 14.54
N LEU A 154 5.54 5.95 14.77
CA LEU A 154 4.20 5.64 15.26
C LEU A 154 4.18 5.99 16.75
N ALA A 155 3.45 7.03 17.13
CA ALA A 155 3.56 7.65 18.43
C ALA A 155 2.29 7.51 19.28
N ARG A 156 2.52 7.52 20.60
CA ARG A 156 1.51 7.50 21.65
C ARG A 156 1.93 8.44 22.77
N SER A 157 0.93 8.96 23.48
CA SER A 157 1.16 9.73 24.70
C SER A 157 0.38 9.18 25.88
N GLU A 158 0.95 9.32 27.07
CA GLU A 158 0.27 9.03 28.32
C GLU A 158 0.66 10.05 29.39
N SER A 159 -0.34 10.66 30.02
CA SER A 159 -0.13 11.59 31.13
C SER A 159 -0.20 10.89 32.49
N PHE A 160 0.57 11.39 33.45
CA PHE A 160 0.65 10.89 34.81
C PHE A 160 0.98 12.04 35.78
N ARG A 161 0.82 11.80 37.08
CA ARG A 161 1.08 12.79 38.12
C ARG A 161 2.04 12.27 39.17
N ILE A 162 3.00 13.10 39.56
CA ILE A 162 3.95 12.83 40.65
C ILE A 162 4.06 14.10 41.49
N GLY A 163 3.86 13.98 42.80
CA GLY A 163 4.01 15.12 43.74
C GLY A 163 3.17 16.34 43.37
N GLY A 164 1.93 16.14 42.89
CA GLY A 164 1.02 17.21 42.47
C GLY A 164 1.30 17.81 41.08
N ARG A 165 2.44 17.47 40.45
CA ARG A 165 2.80 17.93 39.10
C ARG A 165 2.34 16.92 38.05
N THR A 166 1.88 17.42 36.91
CA THR A 166 1.49 16.59 35.76
C THR A 166 2.65 16.49 34.79
N PHE A 167 2.89 15.29 34.29
CA PHE A 167 3.88 14.99 33.27
C PHE A 167 3.23 14.18 32.15
N THR A 168 3.81 14.25 30.97
CA THR A 168 3.37 13.47 29.80
C THR A 168 4.54 12.69 29.23
N LEU A 169 4.38 11.37 29.12
CA LEU A 169 5.25 10.53 28.31
C LEU A 169 4.77 10.57 26.87
N VAL A 170 5.66 10.83 25.93
CA VAL A 170 5.41 10.64 24.50
C VAL A 170 6.45 9.65 24.00
N GLY A 171 6.00 8.53 23.45
CA GLY A 171 6.88 7.48 22.98
C GLY A 171 6.39 6.88 21.66
N GLY A 172 7.32 6.29 20.91
CA GLY A 172 7.01 5.72 19.60
C GLY A 172 8.08 4.78 19.06
N VAL A 173 7.73 4.09 17.99
CA VAL A 173 8.63 3.23 17.21
C VAL A 173 8.83 3.82 15.82
N ALA A 174 10.02 3.66 15.25
CA ALA A 174 10.33 4.17 13.92
C ALA A 174 9.49 3.47 12.84
N VAL A 175 8.96 4.28 11.93
CA VAL A 175 8.26 3.84 10.73
C VAL A 175 9.24 3.98 9.57
N ASP A 176 9.96 2.90 9.29
CA ASP A 176 10.96 2.79 8.24
C ASP A 176 10.56 1.73 7.19
N LYS A 177 11.44 1.50 6.20
CA LYS A 177 11.19 0.49 5.17
C LYS A 177 11.01 -0.91 5.75
N ALA A 178 11.77 -1.24 6.81
CA ALA A 178 11.65 -2.54 7.47
C ALA A 178 10.31 -2.68 8.21
N PHE A 179 9.79 -1.59 8.79
CA PHE A 179 8.47 -1.52 9.37
C PHE A 179 7.38 -1.79 8.32
N LEU A 180 7.44 -1.10 7.18
CA LEU A 180 6.47 -1.30 6.09
C LEU A 180 6.55 -2.72 5.50
N ALA A 181 7.76 -3.27 5.36
CA ALA A 181 7.96 -4.65 4.91
C ALA A 181 7.36 -5.68 5.89
N ARG A 182 7.46 -5.45 7.21
CA ARG A 182 6.78 -6.29 8.22
C ARG A 182 5.26 -6.20 8.10
N LEU A 183 4.74 -5.00 7.81
CA LEU A 183 3.31 -4.76 7.66
C LEU A 183 2.74 -5.40 6.40
N ALA A 184 3.51 -5.44 5.32
CA ALA A 184 3.14 -6.12 4.07
C ALA A 184 2.95 -7.64 4.24
N ARG A 185 3.76 -8.28 5.12
CA ARG A 185 3.84 -9.73 5.40
C ARG A 185 4.19 -10.64 4.22
N ASP A 186 3.73 -10.31 3.00
CA ASP A 186 3.94 -11.03 1.75
C ASP A 186 4.64 -10.12 0.73
N ARG A 187 5.55 -10.69 -0.06
CA ARG A 187 6.28 -9.98 -1.12
C ARG A 187 5.39 -9.59 -2.30
N ALA A 188 4.22 -10.20 -2.44
CA ALA A 188 3.24 -9.83 -3.46
C ALA A 188 2.46 -8.54 -3.12
N ILE A 189 2.59 -8.04 -1.88
CA ILE A 189 1.91 -6.85 -1.37
C ILE A 189 2.98 -5.79 -1.14
N THR A 190 2.81 -4.62 -1.75
CA THR A 190 3.67 -3.46 -1.48
C THR A 190 2.87 -2.46 -0.65
N VAL A 191 3.49 -1.96 0.41
CA VAL A 191 2.91 -0.97 1.31
C VAL A 191 3.73 0.31 1.21
N SER A 192 3.07 1.37 0.78
CA SER A 192 3.67 2.68 0.54
C SER A 192 3.00 3.73 1.42
N LEU A 193 3.80 4.49 2.17
CA LEU A 193 3.35 5.62 2.98
C LEU A 193 3.70 6.92 2.27
N LEU A 194 2.69 7.67 1.87
CA LEU A 194 2.82 8.97 1.22
C LEU A 194 2.46 10.09 2.20
N TYR A 195 3.37 11.03 2.41
CA TYR A 195 3.16 12.18 3.29
C TYR A 195 3.80 13.45 2.70
N LEU A 196 3.37 14.62 3.17
CA LEU A 196 3.88 15.89 2.64
C LEU A 196 5.40 16.02 2.94
N GLY A 197 6.29 15.92 1.96
CA GLY A 197 7.75 15.92 2.19
C GLY A 197 8.43 14.55 2.05
N GLY A 198 7.71 13.50 1.64
CA GLY A 198 8.34 12.26 1.21
C GLY A 198 7.38 11.08 1.00
N GLY A 199 7.93 10.01 0.43
CA GLY A 199 7.27 8.71 0.36
C GLY A 199 8.20 7.64 0.92
N LEU A 200 7.64 6.66 1.63
CA LEU A 200 8.34 5.45 2.06
C LEU A 200 7.64 4.26 1.44
N SER A 201 8.38 3.29 0.91
CA SER A 201 7.81 2.04 0.38
C SER A 201 8.51 0.83 0.98
N SER A 202 7.77 -0.27 1.13
CA SER A 202 8.34 -1.58 1.44
C SER A 202 9.15 -2.16 0.28
N ASP A 203 8.90 -1.73 -0.97
CA ASP A 203 9.64 -2.14 -2.16
C ASP A 203 10.55 -1.01 -2.67
N PRO A 204 11.88 -1.19 -2.72
CA PRO A 204 12.81 -0.19 -3.24
C PRO A 204 12.59 0.16 -4.72
N ALA A 205 11.94 -0.71 -5.52
CA ALA A 205 11.67 -0.43 -6.93
C ALA A 205 10.57 0.62 -7.14
N GLU A 206 9.62 0.75 -6.22
CA GLU A 206 8.50 1.70 -6.33
C GLU A 206 8.84 3.10 -5.80
N GLU A 207 9.91 3.27 -5.04
CA GLU A 207 10.33 4.55 -4.46
C GLU A 207 10.68 5.60 -5.54
N THR A 208 11.16 5.15 -6.70
CA THR A 208 11.51 6.00 -7.86
C THR A 208 10.33 6.27 -8.80
N ALA A 209 9.21 5.56 -8.65
CA ALA A 209 8.03 5.67 -9.50
C ALA A 209 6.97 6.66 -8.96
N SER A 210 7.29 7.35 -7.85
CA SER A 210 6.44 8.25 -7.07
C SER A 210 5.89 9.49 -7.79
N THR A 211 6.06 9.60 -9.10
CA THR A 211 5.56 10.73 -9.90
C THR A 211 4.79 10.19 -11.11
N GLU A 212 3.47 10.27 -11.01
CA GLU A 212 2.51 10.38 -12.12
C GLU A 212 2.26 9.22 -13.09
N THR A 213 2.96 8.08 -13.00
CA THR A 213 2.57 6.94 -13.87
C THR A 213 1.51 6.10 -13.17
N GLY A 214 0.24 6.32 -13.53
CA GLY A 214 -0.90 5.61 -12.98
C GLY A 214 -0.68 4.10 -12.96
N HIS A 215 -0.87 3.49 -11.78
CA HIS A 215 -0.88 2.05 -11.58
C HIS A 215 -2.16 1.44 -12.18
N ALA A 216 -2.37 1.62 -13.48
CA ALA A 216 -3.52 1.08 -14.20
C ALA A 216 -3.53 -0.47 -14.25
N ASP A 217 -2.57 -1.12 -13.59
CA ASP A 217 -2.40 -2.58 -13.53
C ASP A 217 -2.14 -3.13 -12.11
N ALA A 218 -2.47 -2.37 -11.08
CA ALA A 218 -2.44 -2.86 -9.71
C ALA A 218 -3.80 -2.59 -9.05
N ALA A 219 -4.26 -3.53 -8.22
CA ALA A 219 -5.34 -3.23 -7.31
C ALA A 219 -4.76 -2.38 -6.17
N VAL A 220 -5.35 -1.21 -5.94
CA VAL A 220 -4.84 -0.21 -4.98
C VAL A 220 -5.87 0.01 -3.89
N GLY A 221 -5.48 -0.24 -2.66
CA GLY A 221 -6.23 0.11 -1.46
C GLY A 221 -5.53 1.24 -0.73
N ALA A 222 -6.26 2.12 -0.05
CA ALA A 222 -5.65 3.20 0.70
C ALA A 222 -6.46 3.57 1.95
N PHE A 223 -5.77 4.03 2.99
CA PHE A 223 -6.40 4.69 4.12
C PHE A 223 -5.55 5.84 4.65
N GLN A 224 -6.20 6.74 5.37
CA GLN A 224 -5.58 7.94 5.93
C GLN A 224 -5.06 7.66 7.33
N VAL A 225 -3.86 8.16 7.64
CA VAL A 225 -3.25 8.13 8.98
C VAL A 225 -2.81 9.54 9.32
N PRO A 226 -3.21 10.09 10.48
CA PRO A 226 -2.78 11.44 10.87
C PRO A 226 -1.27 11.48 11.11
N VAL A 227 -0.62 12.51 10.58
CA VAL A 227 0.78 12.87 10.82
C VAL A 227 0.83 14.19 11.57
N ILE A 228 1.45 14.18 12.73
CA ILE A 228 1.76 15.37 13.50
C ILE A 228 3.19 15.81 13.17
N ARG A 229 3.37 17.08 12.84
CA ARG A 229 4.69 17.69 12.63
C ARG A 229 5.01 18.67 13.73
N THR A 230 6.20 18.51 14.32
CA THR A 230 6.75 19.45 15.29
C THR A 230 7.84 20.30 14.61
N GLY A 231 7.50 21.55 14.29
CA GLY A 231 8.43 22.54 13.75
C GLY A 231 9.27 23.20 14.84
N ALA A 232 10.43 23.77 14.48
CA ALA A 232 11.16 24.67 15.39
C ALA A 232 10.50 26.07 15.47
N GLU A 233 9.92 26.50 14.35
CA GLU A 233 9.34 27.85 14.19
C GLU A 233 7.92 27.83 13.64
N THR A 234 7.44 26.68 13.18
CA THR A 234 6.07 26.51 12.65
C THR A 234 5.14 25.93 13.72
N PRO A 235 3.88 26.38 13.78
CA PRO A 235 2.86 25.78 14.62
C PRO A 235 2.75 24.27 14.37
N LEU A 236 2.33 23.53 15.40
CA LEU A 236 2.04 22.10 15.27
C LEU A 236 0.99 21.89 14.17
N GLU A 237 1.37 21.15 13.14
CA GLU A 237 0.52 20.90 11.97
C GLU A 237 0.10 19.44 11.95
N VAL A 238 -1.21 19.20 11.89
CA VAL A 238 -1.80 17.86 11.75
C VAL A 238 -2.19 17.67 10.29
N VAL A 239 -1.38 16.91 9.56
CA VAL A 239 -1.55 16.61 8.13
C VAL A 239 -1.95 15.14 7.97
N GLN A 240 -2.76 14.80 6.98
CA GLN A 240 -3.08 13.41 6.69
C GLN A 240 -1.98 12.77 5.81
N ALA A 241 -1.44 11.62 6.22
CA ALA A 241 -0.68 10.74 5.35
C ALA A 241 -1.58 9.66 4.77
N ARG A 242 -1.27 9.26 3.54
CA ARG A 242 -1.97 8.18 2.85
C ARG A 242 -1.11 6.93 2.86
N LEU A 243 -1.56 5.89 3.56
CA LEU A 243 -0.98 4.57 3.43
C LEU A 243 -1.68 3.87 2.26
N GLN A 244 -0.93 3.56 1.22
CA GLN A 244 -1.36 2.83 0.04
C GLN A 244 -0.86 1.39 0.09
N VAL A 245 -1.70 0.49 -0.37
CA VAL A 245 -1.42 -0.94 -0.50
C VAL A 245 -1.62 -1.28 -1.96
N THR A 246 -0.54 -1.66 -2.63
CA THR A 246 -0.55 -2.06 -4.03
C THR A 246 -0.33 -3.57 -4.13
N GLN A 247 -1.15 -4.24 -4.95
CA GLN A 247 -0.94 -5.64 -5.29
C GLN A 247 -0.85 -5.78 -6.81
N SER A 248 0.25 -6.36 -7.30
CA SER A 248 0.48 -6.49 -8.74
C SER A 248 -0.50 -7.47 -9.39
N LEU A 249 -1.07 -7.08 -10.55
CA LEU A 249 -1.90 -7.95 -11.39
C LEU A 249 -1.09 -8.61 -12.53
N ALA A 250 0.24 -8.44 -12.55
CA ALA A 250 1.12 -8.98 -13.59
C ALA A 250 0.93 -10.50 -13.89
N PRO A 251 0.68 -11.39 -12.90
CA PRO A 251 0.41 -12.81 -13.17
C PRO A 251 -0.88 -13.05 -13.97
N LEU A 252 -1.87 -12.15 -13.89
CA LEU A 252 -3.10 -12.26 -14.66
C LEU A 252 -2.88 -11.89 -16.12
N ARG A 253 -2.04 -10.88 -16.40
CA ARG A 253 -1.74 -10.49 -17.79
C ARG A 253 -1.03 -11.59 -18.55
N THR A 254 -0.14 -12.34 -17.90
CA THR A 254 0.51 -13.49 -18.54
C THR A 254 -0.48 -14.61 -18.82
N LEU A 255 -1.43 -14.86 -17.90
CA LEU A 255 -2.52 -15.82 -18.10
C LEU A 255 -3.47 -15.38 -19.22
N GLN A 256 -3.89 -14.11 -19.22
CA GLN A 256 -4.83 -13.53 -20.18
C GLN A 256 -4.24 -13.49 -21.59
N ARG A 257 -2.98 -13.06 -21.75
CA ARG A 257 -2.29 -13.10 -23.06
C ARG A 257 -2.20 -14.52 -23.62
N ARG A 258 -2.05 -15.52 -22.76
CA ARG A 258 -1.98 -16.93 -23.17
C ARG A 258 -3.33 -17.44 -23.66
N VAL A 259 -4.40 -17.07 -22.97
CA VAL A 259 -5.78 -17.37 -23.38
C VAL A 259 -6.13 -16.63 -24.68
N ASP A 260 -5.79 -15.35 -24.79
CA ASP A 260 -6.00 -14.53 -26.00
C ASP A 260 -5.28 -15.13 -27.23
N SER A 261 -4.05 -15.59 -27.04
CA SER A 261 -3.29 -16.26 -28.10
C SER A 261 -3.99 -17.54 -28.57
N TRP A 262 -4.52 -18.33 -27.64
CA TRP A 262 -5.20 -19.58 -27.98
C TRP A 262 -6.56 -19.34 -28.68
N PHE A 263 -7.29 -18.31 -28.27
CA PHE A 263 -8.52 -17.88 -28.95
C PHE A 263 -8.24 -17.37 -30.37
N LEU A 264 -7.18 -16.56 -30.56
CA LEU A 264 -6.77 -16.11 -31.90
C LEU A 264 -6.36 -17.30 -32.78
N ILE A 265 -5.59 -18.24 -32.24
CA ILE A 265 -5.22 -19.47 -32.95
C ILE A 265 -6.46 -20.26 -33.36
N THR A 266 -7.46 -20.38 -32.48
CA THR A 266 -8.70 -21.10 -32.75
C THR A 266 -9.55 -20.39 -33.81
N ALA A 267 -9.66 -19.06 -33.74
CA ALA A 267 -10.39 -18.26 -34.72
C ALA A 267 -9.74 -18.30 -36.11
N VAL A 268 -8.41 -18.15 -36.18
CA VAL A 268 -7.64 -18.31 -37.43
C VAL A 268 -7.78 -19.73 -37.96
N GLY A 269 -7.61 -20.74 -37.11
CA GLY A 269 -7.75 -22.15 -37.47
C GLY A 269 -9.12 -22.45 -38.10
N THR A 270 -10.20 -21.95 -37.47
CA THR A 270 -11.58 -22.10 -37.96
C THR A 270 -11.78 -21.38 -39.30
N GLY A 271 -11.23 -20.18 -39.44
CA GLY A 271 -11.26 -19.43 -40.70
C GLY A 271 -10.57 -20.17 -41.84
N VAL A 272 -9.39 -20.75 -41.58
CA VAL A 272 -8.65 -21.57 -42.55
C VAL A 272 -9.43 -22.84 -42.91
N THR A 273 -10.03 -23.53 -41.93
CA THR A 273 -10.82 -24.75 -42.20
C THR A 273 -12.05 -24.44 -43.05
N ALA A 274 -12.77 -23.36 -42.75
CA ALA A 274 -13.90 -22.91 -43.54
C ALA A 274 -13.50 -22.56 -44.97
N LEU A 275 -12.36 -21.89 -45.15
CA LEU A 275 -11.82 -21.57 -46.48
C LEU A 275 -11.47 -22.83 -47.28
N LEU A 276 -10.82 -23.81 -46.64
CA LEU A 276 -10.45 -25.08 -47.27
C LEU A 276 -11.69 -25.90 -47.67
N LEU A 277 -12.71 -25.97 -46.81
CA LEU A 277 -13.97 -26.65 -47.13
C LEU A 277 -14.70 -25.98 -48.30
N ALA A 278 -14.73 -24.65 -48.33
CA ALA A 278 -15.32 -23.89 -49.43
C ALA A 278 -14.59 -24.14 -50.76
N LEU A 279 -13.25 -24.11 -50.75
CA LEU A 279 -12.43 -24.40 -51.93
C LEU A 279 -12.64 -25.84 -52.42
N TRP A 280 -12.69 -26.80 -51.50
CA TRP A 280 -12.94 -28.20 -51.81
C TRP A 280 -14.33 -28.38 -52.46
N GLN A 281 -15.37 -27.77 -51.88
CA GLN A 281 -16.73 -27.86 -52.40
C GLN A 281 -16.89 -27.18 -53.77
N SER A 282 -16.25 -26.02 -53.96
CA SER A 282 -16.18 -25.33 -55.26
C SER A 282 -15.52 -26.21 -56.34
N SER A 283 -14.45 -26.93 -55.99
CA SER A 283 -13.76 -27.82 -56.93
C SER A 283 -14.61 -29.04 -57.34
N ARG A 284 -15.41 -29.56 -56.42
CA ARG A 284 -16.27 -30.73 -56.65
C ARG A 284 -17.50 -30.39 -57.52
N ILE A 285 -18.04 -29.19 -57.38
CA ILE A 285 -19.19 -28.69 -58.14
C ILE A 285 -18.78 -28.14 -59.52
N SER A 286 -17.52 -27.76 -59.72
CA SER A 286 -17.04 -27.25 -61.03
C SER A 286 -16.66 -28.35 -62.03
N ARG A 287 -16.30 -29.55 -61.55
CA ARG A 287 -15.97 -30.70 -62.42
C ARG A 287 -17.11 -31.22 -63.34
N PRO A 288 -18.41 -31.20 -62.98
CA PRO A 288 -19.47 -31.68 -63.86
C PRO A 288 -19.76 -30.74 -65.04
N LEU A 289 -19.40 -29.44 -64.95
CA LEU A 289 -19.67 -28.46 -66.01
C LEU A 289 -18.63 -28.53 -67.14
N ALA A 290 -17.37 -28.85 -66.83
CA ALA A 290 -16.33 -29.08 -67.84
C ALA A 290 -16.62 -30.34 -68.69
N ALA A 291 -17.23 -31.36 -68.09
CA ALA A 291 -17.62 -32.59 -68.79
C ALA A 291 -18.78 -32.36 -69.79
N LEU A 292 -19.70 -31.43 -69.50
CA LEU A 292 -20.80 -31.09 -70.41
C LEU A 292 -20.33 -30.24 -71.61
N ALA A 293 -19.31 -29.39 -71.44
CA ALA A 293 -18.72 -28.63 -72.55
C ALA A 293 -17.98 -29.52 -73.57
N GLN A 294 -17.32 -30.59 -73.11
CA GLN A 294 -16.73 -31.60 -74.01
C GLN A 294 -17.80 -32.44 -74.74
N SER A 295 -18.91 -32.73 -74.06
CA SER A 295 -20.03 -33.49 -74.66
C SER A 295 -20.74 -32.70 -75.77
N GLY A 296 -20.86 -31.37 -75.64
CA GLY A 296 -21.42 -30.50 -76.69
C GLY A 296 -20.51 -30.34 -77.92
N CYS A 297 -19.19 -30.44 -77.76
CA CYS A 297 -18.24 -30.31 -78.87
C CYS A 297 -18.13 -31.61 -79.70
N ALA A 298 -18.35 -32.77 -79.09
CA ALA A 298 -18.38 -34.06 -79.80
C ALA A 298 -19.63 -34.21 -80.69
N LEU A 299 -20.77 -33.62 -80.31
CA LEU A 299 -22.03 -33.69 -81.07
C LEU A 299 -22.07 -32.76 -82.30
N ARG A 300 -21.16 -31.79 -82.44
CA ARG A 300 -21.09 -30.87 -83.59
C ARG A 300 -20.12 -31.31 -84.69
N ARG A 301 -19.32 -32.36 -84.49
CA ARG A 301 -18.35 -32.87 -85.48
C ARG A 301 -18.85 -34.10 -86.27
N GLY A 302 -20.10 -34.53 -86.07
CA GLY A 302 -20.72 -35.66 -86.78
C GLY A 302 -21.73 -35.27 -87.85
N ARG A 303 -21.79 -33.99 -88.24
CA ARG A 303 -22.74 -33.49 -89.22
C ARG A 303 -22.08 -32.37 -90.03
N ASP A 304 -21.14 -32.77 -90.87
CA ASP A 304 -20.80 -32.15 -92.17
C ASP A 304 -20.19 -33.25 -93.04
#